data_AF-A0A175YNY6-F1
#
_entry.id   AF-A0A175YNY6-F1
#
_cell.length_a   1.000
_cell.length_b   1.000
_cell.length_c   1.000
_cell.angle_alpha   90.00
_cell.angle_beta   90.00
_cell.angle_gamma   90.00
#
_symmetry.space_group_name_H-M   'P 1'
#
loop_
_entity.id
_entity.type
_entity.pdbx_description
1 polymer ?
#
loop_
_entity_poly.entity_id
_entity_poly.type
_entity_poly.pdbx_seq_one_letter_code
_entity_poly.pdbx_strand_id
1 'polypeptide(L)'
;MGAAGAVRRAASKSGNEESKLKTEAVVIASNGMIYSGCTNGLIVQWDANGNRIQEFNHHPCAVLCFCTYGSRIWVGYVSGIVQVLDVDGVLVAGWVAHNGPVIKMVVGNGHVYSLATHGGIRGWSITSPGPLDQIIRPELSKREQIYKRRENIKILVGTWNVGQGKPSHDALMTWLGSAVSDASILVVGLQEVEMGAGFLAMSAAKENMRFHKLS
;
A
#
# COMPACT_ATOMS: atom_id res chain seq x y z
N MET A 1 -0.17 -30.03 -46.17
CA MET A 1 0.25 -28.61 -46.13
C MET A 1 -0.98 -27.78 -45.76
N GLY A 2 -1.23 -27.25 -44.57
CA GLY A 2 -0.43 -26.95 -43.39
C GLY A 2 -1.03 -25.68 -42.77
N ALA A 3 -2.23 -25.78 -42.17
CA ALA A 3 -3.02 -24.65 -41.65
C ALA A 3 -2.36 -23.86 -40.50
N ALA A 4 -1.17 -24.29 -40.05
CA ALA A 4 -0.31 -23.57 -39.12
C ALA A 4 0.37 -22.32 -39.74
N GLY A 5 0.33 -22.16 -41.07
CA GLY A 5 1.01 -21.05 -41.77
C GLY A 5 0.21 -19.74 -41.91
N ALA A 6 -1.10 -19.75 -41.60
CA ALA A 6 -1.98 -18.60 -41.81
C ALA A 6 -2.18 -17.74 -40.54
N VAL A 7 -1.98 -18.30 -39.34
CA VAL A 7 -2.17 -17.56 -38.06
C VAL A 7 -0.98 -16.66 -37.74
N ARG A 8 0.19 -16.87 -38.36
CA ARG A 8 1.40 -16.08 -38.07
C ARG A 8 1.49 -14.74 -38.81
N ARG A 9 0.56 -14.44 -39.74
CA ARG A 9 0.61 -13.24 -40.59
C ARG A 9 -0.42 -12.15 -40.28
N ALA A 10 -1.33 -12.37 -39.33
CA ALA A 10 -2.23 -11.33 -38.83
C ALA A 10 -1.65 -10.54 -37.63
N ALA A 11 -0.56 -11.01 -37.02
CA ALA A 11 0.04 -10.40 -35.83
C ALA A 11 1.18 -9.39 -36.14
N SER A 12 1.38 -9.00 -37.40
CA SER A 12 2.52 -8.14 -37.79
C SER A 12 2.13 -6.74 -38.27
N LYS A 13 0.94 -6.23 -37.91
CA LYS A 13 0.52 -4.85 -38.22
C LYS A 13 -0.26 -4.19 -37.08
N SER A 14 0.37 -4.10 -35.92
CA SER A 14 0.11 -3.06 -34.92
C SER A 14 1.32 -2.96 -33.99
N GLY A 15 2.42 -2.42 -34.53
CA GLY A 15 3.55 -2.02 -33.69
C GLY A 15 3.13 -0.83 -32.84
N ASN A 16 2.82 -1.08 -31.57
CA ASN A 16 2.68 -0.05 -30.55
C ASN A 16 2.97 -0.71 -29.18
N GLU A 17 4.23 -0.63 -28.70
CA GLU A 17 4.70 -0.83 -27.30
C GLU A 17 4.02 -1.82 -26.31
N GLU A 18 3.19 -2.78 -26.75
CA GLU A 18 2.43 -3.73 -25.89
C GLU A 18 3.30 -4.86 -25.31
N SER A 19 4.61 -4.86 -25.59
CA SER A 19 5.53 -5.87 -25.06
C SER A 19 5.93 -5.55 -23.61
N LYS A 20 5.26 -6.18 -22.63
CA LYS A 20 5.80 -6.67 -21.32
C LYS A 20 4.78 -6.76 -20.17
N LEU A 21 3.49 -6.52 -20.39
CA LEU A 21 2.52 -6.60 -19.30
C LEU A 21 2.14 -8.07 -19.05
N LYS A 22 2.63 -8.63 -17.94
CA LYS A 22 2.33 -10.00 -17.52
C LYS A 22 0.91 -10.03 -16.94
N THR A 23 0.05 -10.87 -17.48
CA THR A 23 -1.23 -11.23 -16.84
C THR A 23 -0.94 -12.11 -15.64
N GLU A 24 -1.37 -11.69 -14.46
CA GLU A 24 -1.09 -12.39 -13.19
C GLU A 24 -2.34 -13.07 -12.62
N ALA A 25 -3.53 -12.68 -13.06
CA ALA A 25 -4.79 -13.19 -12.51
C ALA A 25 -5.90 -13.27 -13.57
N VAL A 26 -6.82 -14.22 -13.40
CA VAL A 26 -8.00 -14.42 -14.25
C VAL A 26 -9.17 -14.93 -13.42
N VAL A 27 -10.40 -14.58 -13.79
CA VAL A 27 -11.64 -15.08 -13.17
C VAL A 27 -12.79 -15.08 -14.18
N ILE A 28 -13.80 -15.93 -13.93
CA ILE A 28 -15.06 -15.93 -14.66
C ILE A 28 -16.12 -15.26 -13.77
N ALA A 29 -16.82 -14.27 -14.32
CA ALA A 29 -17.94 -13.58 -13.67
C ALA A 29 -19.26 -14.35 -13.87
N SER A 30 -20.29 -14.00 -13.10
CA SER A 30 -21.59 -14.71 -13.16
C SER A 30 -22.33 -14.55 -14.49
N ASN A 31 -22.01 -13.53 -15.28
CA ASN A 31 -22.53 -13.32 -16.63
C ASN A 31 -21.77 -14.12 -17.72
N GLY A 32 -20.80 -14.96 -17.31
CA GLY A 32 -20.00 -15.77 -18.22
C GLY A 32 -18.82 -15.04 -18.86
N MET A 33 -18.65 -13.74 -18.60
CA MET A 33 -17.50 -12.97 -19.07
C MET A 33 -16.25 -13.34 -18.26
N ILE A 34 -15.11 -13.33 -18.95
CA ILE A 34 -13.80 -13.58 -18.33
C ILE A 34 -13.17 -12.23 -18.03
N TYR A 35 -12.52 -12.11 -16.88
CA TYR A 35 -11.74 -10.94 -16.50
C TYR A 35 -10.31 -11.35 -16.22
N SER A 36 -9.35 -10.59 -16.75
CA SER A 36 -7.92 -10.78 -16.48
C SER A 36 -7.29 -9.51 -15.93
N GLY A 37 -6.27 -9.66 -15.10
CA GLY A 37 -5.56 -8.55 -14.47
C GLY A 37 -4.07 -8.57 -14.77
N CYS A 38 -3.50 -7.38 -15.03
CA CYS A 38 -2.12 -7.17 -15.43
C CYS A 38 -1.27 -6.52 -14.32
N THR A 39 0.07 -6.58 -14.49
CA THR A 39 1.05 -5.99 -13.56
C THR A 39 0.97 -4.46 -13.42
N ASN A 40 0.34 -3.75 -14.35
CA ASN A 40 0.15 -2.30 -14.31
C ASN A 40 -1.24 -1.86 -13.79
N GLY A 41 -2.07 -2.80 -13.36
CA GLY A 41 -3.43 -2.50 -12.89
C GLY A 41 -4.53 -2.58 -13.95
N LEU A 42 -4.16 -2.80 -15.23
CA LEU A 42 -5.12 -3.00 -16.30
C LEU A 42 -5.96 -4.27 -16.04
N ILE A 43 -7.28 -4.12 -16.10
CA ILE A 43 -8.25 -5.22 -16.08
C ILE A 43 -8.87 -5.29 -17.47
N VAL A 44 -8.85 -6.47 -18.07
CA VAL A 44 -9.40 -6.71 -19.41
C VAL A 44 -10.57 -7.68 -19.29
N GLN A 45 -11.69 -7.34 -19.92
CA GLN A 45 -12.87 -8.19 -20.05
C GLN A 45 -12.86 -8.90 -21.39
N TRP A 46 -13.20 -10.18 -21.38
CA TRP A 46 -13.24 -11.04 -22.55
C TRP A 46 -14.58 -11.78 -22.62
N ASP A 47 -15.05 -12.03 -23.84
CA ASP A 47 -16.17 -12.93 -24.07
C ASP A 47 -15.75 -14.41 -23.98
N ALA A 48 -16.73 -15.31 -24.03
CA ALA A 48 -16.49 -16.75 -24.00
C ALA A 48 -15.72 -17.29 -25.23
N ASN A 49 -15.62 -16.51 -26.30
CA ASN A 49 -14.87 -16.85 -27.51
C ASN A 49 -13.40 -16.37 -27.43
N GLY A 50 -13.04 -15.65 -26.36
CA GLY A 50 -11.69 -15.08 -26.17
C GLY A 50 -11.47 -13.73 -26.86
N ASN A 51 -12.54 -13.05 -27.31
CA ASN A 51 -12.41 -11.70 -27.84
C ASN A 51 -12.30 -10.69 -26.69
N ARG A 52 -11.40 -9.71 -26.82
CA ARG A 52 -11.33 -8.56 -25.91
C ARG A 52 -12.57 -7.68 -26.12
N ILE A 53 -13.26 -7.37 -25.03
CA ILE A 53 -14.48 -6.58 -25.04
C ILE A 53 -14.22 -5.16 -24.52
N GLN A 54 -13.64 -5.05 -23.32
CA GLN A 54 -13.37 -3.78 -22.65
C GLN A 54 -12.11 -3.83 -21.79
N GLU A 55 -11.58 -2.66 -21.48
CA GLU A 55 -10.42 -2.47 -20.61
C GLU A 55 -10.72 -1.41 -19.55
N PHE A 56 -10.29 -1.68 -18.32
CA PHE A 56 -10.49 -0.81 -17.15
C PHE A 56 -9.16 -0.60 -16.44
N ASN A 57 -8.94 0.59 -15.90
CA ASN A 57 -7.79 0.85 -15.06
C ASN A 57 -8.22 1.72 -13.86
N HIS A 58 -8.73 1.04 -12.82
CA HIS A 58 -9.26 1.68 -11.62
C HIS A 58 -8.21 1.90 -10.54
N HIS A 59 -7.06 1.23 -10.63
CA HIS A 59 -5.97 1.35 -9.65
C HIS A 59 -4.61 1.03 -10.30
N PRO A 60 -3.60 1.92 -10.22
CA PRO A 60 -2.35 1.80 -10.97
C PRO A 60 -1.34 0.86 -10.30
N CYS A 61 -1.77 -0.30 -9.78
CA CYS A 61 -0.89 -1.31 -9.21
C CYS A 61 -1.27 -2.69 -9.73
N ALA A 62 -0.32 -3.64 -9.73
CA ALA A 62 -0.54 -4.99 -10.21
C ALA A 62 -1.78 -5.65 -9.58
N VAL A 63 -2.63 -6.22 -10.43
CA VAL A 63 -3.72 -7.09 -10.01
C VAL A 63 -3.16 -8.49 -9.78
N LEU A 64 -3.28 -9.00 -8.56
CA LEU A 64 -2.68 -10.27 -8.16
C LEU A 64 -3.69 -11.40 -8.02
N CYS A 65 -4.94 -11.08 -7.68
CA CYS A 65 -5.98 -12.08 -7.57
C CYS A 65 -7.37 -11.48 -7.79
N PHE A 66 -8.30 -12.37 -8.10
CA PHE A 66 -9.72 -12.07 -8.16
C PHE A 66 -10.50 -13.11 -7.35
N CYS A 67 -11.73 -12.76 -6.98
CA CYS A 67 -12.79 -13.73 -6.72
C CYS A 67 -14.14 -13.14 -7.10
N THR A 68 -15.14 -13.98 -7.35
CA THR A 68 -16.48 -13.53 -7.75
C THR A 68 -17.54 -14.11 -6.82
N TYR A 69 -18.60 -13.34 -6.59
CA TYR A 69 -19.82 -13.81 -5.94
C TYR A 69 -21.03 -13.02 -6.43
N GLY A 70 -22.02 -13.73 -6.97
CA GLY A 70 -23.16 -13.07 -7.64
C GLY A 70 -22.67 -12.09 -8.71
N SER A 71 -23.24 -10.89 -8.71
CA SER A 71 -22.88 -9.82 -9.66
C SER A 71 -21.65 -8.99 -9.26
N ARG A 72 -20.80 -9.47 -8.34
CA ARG A 72 -19.65 -8.73 -7.83
C ARG A 72 -18.35 -9.43 -8.19
N ILE A 73 -17.39 -8.64 -8.69
CA ILE A 73 -16.02 -9.04 -8.97
C ILE A 73 -15.12 -8.35 -7.97
N TRP A 74 -14.44 -9.13 -7.15
CA TRP A 74 -13.48 -8.63 -6.16
C TRP A 74 -12.09 -8.70 -6.75
N VAL A 75 -11.33 -7.62 -6.60
CA VAL A 75 -9.99 -7.46 -7.18
C VAL A 75 -9.00 -7.17 -6.06
N GLY A 76 -7.94 -7.98 -5.97
CA GLY A 76 -6.87 -7.83 -4.99
C GLY A 76 -5.59 -7.33 -5.65
N TYR A 77 -5.01 -6.28 -5.09
CA TYR A 77 -3.85 -5.59 -5.65
C TYR A 77 -2.56 -5.81 -4.84
N VAL A 78 -1.41 -5.61 -5.49
CA VAL A 78 -0.10 -5.62 -4.83
C VAL A 78 0.07 -4.50 -3.79
N SER A 79 -0.71 -3.42 -3.88
CA SER A 79 -0.74 -2.34 -2.91
C SER A 79 -1.43 -2.69 -1.58
N GLY A 80 -2.06 -3.87 -1.49
CA GLY A 80 -2.90 -4.23 -0.34
C GLY A 80 -4.33 -3.70 -0.43
N ILE A 81 -4.69 -3.04 -1.54
CA ILE A 81 -6.06 -2.60 -1.80
C ILE A 81 -6.91 -3.78 -2.27
N VAL A 82 -8.18 -3.78 -1.86
CA VAL A 82 -9.25 -4.59 -2.46
C VAL A 82 -10.27 -3.64 -3.08
N GLN A 83 -10.66 -3.92 -4.32
CA GLN A 83 -11.78 -3.24 -4.99
C GLN A 83 -12.90 -4.24 -5.28
N VAL A 84 -14.11 -3.71 -5.41
CA VAL A 84 -15.29 -4.45 -5.85
C VAL A 84 -15.82 -3.76 -7.10
N LEU A 85 -15.93 -4.52 -8.18
CA LEU A 85 -16.56 -4.12 -9.42
C LEU A 85 -17.90 -4.84 -9.58
N ASP A 86 -18.81 -4.27 -10.36
CA ASP A 86 -19.95 -5.03 -10.88
C ASP A 86 -19.56 -5.86 -12.12
N VAL A 87 -20.54 -6.58 -12.67
CA VAL A 87 -20.36 -7.43 -13.86
C VAL A 87 -20.16 -6.67 -15.17
N ASP A 88 -20.33 -5.35 -15.15
CA ASP A 88 -20.08 -4.45 -16.28
C ASP A 88 -18.71 -3.75 -16.13
N GLY A 89 -17.95 -4.07 -15.07
CA GLY A 89 -16.62 -3.53 -14.79
C GLY A 89 -16.63 -2.15 -14.12
N VAL A 90 -17.79 -1.66 -13.67
CA VAL A 90 -17.90 -0.40 -12.95
C VAL A 90 -17.40 -0.57 -11.52
N LEU A 91 -16.57 0.37 -11.05
CA LEU A 91 -16.08 0.38 -9.67
C LEU A 91 -17.20 0.70 -8.68
N VAL A 92 -17.52 -0.26 -7.82
CA VAL A 92 -18.53 -0.13 -6.77
C VAL A 92 -17.91 0.44 -5.49
N ALA A 93 -16.72 -0.05 -5.10
CA ALA A 93 -15.95 0.47 -3.97
C ALA A 93 -14.51 -0.02 -3.97
N GLY A 94 -13.67 0.62 -3.15
CA GLY A 94 -12.31 0.17 -2.85
C GLY A 94 -11.86 0.61 -1.46
N TRP A 95 -10.98 -0.17 -0.85
CA TRP A 95 -10.38 0.14 0.44
C TRP A 95 -9.02 -0.53 0.63
N VAL A 96 -8.23 -0.01 1.55
CA VAL A 96 -6.97 -0.64 1.97
C VAL A 96 -7.30 -1.84 2.85
N ALA A 97 -7.20 -3.03 2.28
CA ALA A 97 -7.46 -4.27 2.97
C ALA A 97 -6.28 -4.68 3.84
N HIS A 98 -5.03 -4.54 3.37
CA HIS A 98 -3.83 -4.97 4.09
C HIS A 98 -2.68 -3.96 3.92
N ASN A 99 -1.69 -4.02 4.81
CA ASN A 99 -0.42 -3.29 4.65
C ASN A 99 0.60 -4.16 3.90
N GLY A 100 0.19 -4.70 2.75
CA GLY A 100 0.98 -5.62 1.95
C GLY A 100 0.16 -6.28 0.85
N PRO A 101 0.79 -6.88 -0.18
CA PRO A 101 0.12 -7.44 -1.35
C PRO A 101 -0.99 -8.45 -1.02
N VAL A 102 -2.15 -8.30 -1.67
CA VAL A 102 -3.27 -9.26 -1.59
C VAL A 102 -3.05 -10.39 -2.59
N ILE A 103 -2.64 -11.56 -2.09
CA ILE A 103 -2.19 -12.67 -2.95
C ILE A 103 -3.28 -13.70 -3.26
N LYS A 104 -4.34 -13.74 -2.46
CA LYS A 104 -5.46 -14.65 -2.71
C LYS A 104 -6.74 -14.12 -2.07
N MET A 105 -7.86 -14.42 -2.71
CA MET A 105 -9.18 -14.24 -2.12
C MET A 105 -10.02 -15.50 -2.30
N VAL A 106 -10.89 -15.76 -1.33
CA VAL A 106 -11.83 -16.90 -1.34
C VAL A 106 -13.16 -16.47 -0.78
N VAL A 107 -14.23 -17.12 -1.23
CA VAL A 107 -15.58 -16.89 -0.73
C VAL A 107 -15.99 -18.07 0.15
N GLY A 108 -16.56 -17.81 1.32
CA GLY A 108 -17.04 -18.84 2.23
C GLY A 108 -17.97 -18.27 3.29
N ASN A 109 -19.02 -19.03 3.64
CA ASN A 109 -19.96 -18.70 4.71
C ASN A 109 -20.51 -17.25 4.64
N GLY A 110 -20.88 -16.78 3.44
CA GLY A 110 -21.41 -15.43 3.24
C GLY A 110 -20.37 -14.30 3.33
N HIS A 111 -19.08 -14.62 3.28
CA HIS A 111 -18.00 -13.64 3.36
C HIS A 111 -16.98 -13.84 2.23
N VAL A 112 -16.34 -12.75 1.83
CA VAL A 112 -15.10 -12.76 1.05
C VAL A 112 -13.94 -12.60 2.02
N TYR A 113 -12.97 -13.50 1.95
CA TYR A 113 -11.74 -13.45 2.72
C TYR A 113 -10.57 -13.15 1.80
N SER A 114 -9.68 -12.25 2.22
CA SER A 114 -8.43 -11.96 1.53
C SER A 114 -7.23 -12.36 2.38
N LEU A 115 -6.21 -12.90 1.71
CA LEU A 115 -4.92 -13.29 2.27
C LEU A 115 -3.83 -12.35 1.75
N ALA A 116 -3.03 -11.79 2.65
CA ALA A 116 -1.86 -10.99 2.32
C ALA A 116 -0.55 -11.78 2.41
N THR A 117 0.52 -11.27 1.79
CA THR A 117 1.87 -11.88 1.84
C THR A 117 2.42 -12.02 3.25
N HIS A 118 2.05 -11.13 4.17
CA HIS A 118 2.44 -11.21 5.58
C HIS A 118 1.60 -12.23 6.39
N GLY A 119 0.80 -13.08 5.72
CA GLY A 119 -0.02 -14.12 6.34
C GLY A 119 -1.32 -13.65 6.98
N GLY A 120 -1.64 -12.35 6.90
CA GLY A 120 -2.87 -11.83 7.50
C GLY A 120 -4.10 -12.18 6.67
N ILE A 121 -5.18 -12.54 7.35
CA ILE A 121 -6.48 -12.83 6.74
C ILE A 121 -7.50 -11.80 7.24
N ARG A 122 -8.28 -11.24 6.32
CA ARG A 122 -9.37 -10.31 6.62
C ARG A 122 -10.61 -10.70 5.85
N GLY A 123 -11.79 -10.44 6.41
CA GLY A 123 -13.07 -10.85 5.83
C GLY A 123 -14.09 -9.72 5.81
N TRP A 124 -14.93 -9.71 4.77
CA TRP A 124 -16.07 -8.81 4.61
C TRP A 124 -17.29 -9.60 4.17
N SER A 125 -18.49 -9.14 4.53
CA SER A 125 -19.70 -9.73 3.98
C SER A 125 -19.69 -9.62 2.46
N ILE A 126 -20.14 -10.67 1.76
CA ILE A 126 -20.36 -10.67 0.30
C ILE A 126 -21.33 -9.56 -0.16
N THR A 127 -22.19 -9.09 0.75
CA THR A 127 -23.14 -8.00 0.48
C THR A 127 -22.53 -6.62 0.68
N SER A 128 -21.34 -6.52 1.26
CA SER A 128 -20.62 -5.26 1.49
C SER A 128 -19.80 -4.87 0.25
N PRO A 129 -19.75 -3.58 -0.13
CA PRO A 129 -20.55 -2.48 0.43
C PRO A 129 -22.06 -2.64 0.08
N GLY A 130 -22.92 -2.28 1.01
CA GLY A 130 -24.37 -2.34 0.84
C GLY A 130 -25.13 -1.61 1.97
N PRO A 131 -26.46 -1.53 1.89
CA PRO A 131 -27.29 -0.77 2.85
C PRO A 131 -27.08 -1.20 4.31
N LEU A 132 -26.81 -2.50 4.55
CA LEU A 132 -26.53 -3.01 5.88
C LEU A 132 -25.28 -2.40 6.52
N ASP A 133 -24.27 -2.02 5.73
CA ASP A 133 -23.07 -1.37 6.27
C ASP A 133 -23.40 -0.01 6.92
N GLN A 134 -24.44 0.68 6.43
CA GLN A 134 -24.88 1.96 7.00
C GLN A 134 -25.54 1.78 8.37
N ILE A 135 -26.04 0.57 8.69
CA ILE A 135 -26.63 0.24 9.99
C ILE A 135 -25.56 -0.31 10.93
N ILE A 136 -24.71 -1.22 10.42
CA ILE A 136 -23.69 -1.90 11.21
C ILE A 136 -22.58 -0.93 11.63
N ARG A 137 -22.12 -0.03 10.74
CA ARG A 137 -21.02 0.89 11.06
C ARG A 137 -21.33 1.78 12.27
N PRO A 138 -22.48 2.50 12.35
CA PRO A 138 -22.81 3.28 13.53
C PRO A 138 -22.94 2.44 14.80
N GLU A 139 -23.52 1.24 14.71
CA GLU A 139 -23.70 0.37 15.88
C GLU A 139 -22.36 -0.15 16.40
N LEU A 140 -21.43 -0.52 15.51
CA LEU A 140 -20.06 -0.85 15.89
C LEU A 140 -19.37 0.36 16.53
N SER A 141 -19.48 1.55 15.94
CA SER A 141 -18.91 2.78 16.51
C SER A 141 -19.42 3.05 17.93
N LYS A 142 -20.69 2.80 18.24
CA LYS A 142 -21.22 2.93 19.62
C LYS A 142 -20.58 1.94 20.60
N ARG A 143 -20.18 0.76 20.10
CA ARG A 143 -19.57 -0.33 20.88
C ARG A 143 -18.05 -0.32 20.83
N GLU A 144 -17.44 0.74 20.30
CA GLU A 144 -16.01 0.85 20.08
C GLU A 144 -15.18 0.50 21.32
N GLN A 145 -15.63 0.90 22.51
CA GLN A 145 -14.94 0.64 23.79
C GLN A 145 -14.84 -0.85 24.15
N ILE A 146 -15.67 -1.72 23.55
CA ILE A 146 -15.68 -3.16 23.85
C ILE A 146 -14.59 -3.90 23.07
N TYR A 147 -14.29 -3.45 21.85
CA TYR A 147 -13.38 -4.16 20.94
C TYR A 147 -12.13 -3.36 20.55
N LYS A 148 -12.03 -2.08 20.94
CA LYS A 148 -10.80 -1.31 20.81
C LYS A 148 -10.14 -1.12 22.17
N ARG A 149 -8.83 -1.32 22.20
CA ARG A 149 -7.99 -0.92 23.31
C ARG A 149 -7.37 0.43 22.98
N ARG A 150 -7.60 1.43 23.83
CA ARG A 150 -6.95 2.73 23.70
C ARG A 150 -5.65 2.68 24.50
N GLU A 151 -4.55 2.94 23.81
CA GLU A 151 -3.23 3.07 24.43
C GLU A 151 -2.83 4.54 24.43
N ASN A 152 -2.25 4.99 25.53
CA ASN A 152 -1.66 6.32 25.60
C ASN A 152 -0.20 6.21 25.16
N ILE A 153 0.17 6.91 24.09
CA ILE A 153 1.54 6.98 23.59
C ILE A 153 2.12 8.33 23.98
N LYS A 154 3.23 8.34 24.72
CA LYS A 154 3.98 9.57 25.02
C LYS A 154 5.08 9.72 23.97
N ILE A 155 5.06 10.83 23.24
CA ILE A 155 6.05 11.11 22.20
C ILE A 155 6.92 12.27 22.69
N LEU A 156 8.22 12.04 22.83
CA LEU A 156 9.18 13.09 23.08
C LEU A 156 9.77 13.55 21.75
N VAL A 157 9.58 14.83 21.41
CA VAL A 157 10.12 15.44 20.19
C VAL A 157 11.15 16.50 20.59
N GLY A 158 12.38 16.33 20.15
CA GLY A 158 13.47 17.26 20.36
C GLY A 158 14.11 17.69 19.05
N THR A 159 14.62 18.92 18.98
CA THR A 159 15.44 19.39 17.87
C THR A 159 16.82 19.80 18.37
N TRP A 160 17.86 19.47 17.59
CA TRP A 160 19.22 19.91 17.86
C TRP A 160 19.68 20.89 16.80
N ASN A 161 20.09 22.07 17.24
CA ASN A 161 20.69 23.07 16.37
C ASN A 161 22.17 22.72 16.13
N VAL A 162 22.48 22.29 14.91
CA VAL A 162 23.85 21.88 14.52
C VAL A 162 24.81 23.09 14.47
N GLY A 163 24.29 24.32 14.49
CA GLY A 163 25.07 25.56 14.64
C GLY A 163 25.83 25.69 15.97
N GLN A 164 25.47 24.88 16.98
CA GLN A 164 26.14 24.80 18.28
C GLN A 164 27.19 23.67 18.37
N GLY A 165 27.43 22.95 17.27
CA GLY A 165 28.39 21.84 17.21
C GLY A 165 27.81 20.49 17.64
N LYS A 166 28.64 19.44 17.55
CA LYS A 166 28.27 18.08 17.92
C LYS A 166 28.04 17.97 19.44
N PRO A 167 26.90 17.44 19.91
CA PRO A 167 26.69 17.21 21.34
C PRO A 167 27.74 16.23 21.90
N SER A 168 28.23 16.50 23.11
CA SER A 168 28.93 15.46 23.88
C SER A 168 27.93 14.43 24.38
N HIS A 169 28.42 13.22 24.69
CA HIS A 169 27.60 12.15 25.25
C HIS A 169 26.85 12.62 26.51
N ASP A 170 27.54 13.30 27.43
CA ASP A 170 26.96 13.77 28.68
C ASP A 170 25.88 14.84 28.47
N ALA A 171 26.06 15.75 27.51
CA ALA A 171 25.06 16.76 27.21
C ALA A 171 23.78 16.14 26.64
N LEU A 172 23.93 15.12 25.78
CA LEU A 172 22.82 14.37 25.23
C LEU A 172 22.09 13.57 26.31
N MET A 173 22.82 12.90 27.20
CA MET A 173 22.25 12.13 28.31
C MET A 173 21.61 13.04 29.37
N THR A 174 22.14 14.24 29.60
CA THR A 174 21.52 15.23 30.50
C THR A 174 20.21 15.77 29.90
N TRP A 175 20.20 16.00 28.58
CA TRP A 175 19.03 16.53 27.88
C TRP A 175 17.91 15.49 27.70
N LEU A 176 18.26 14.27 27.27
CA LEU A 176 17.29 13.23 26.96
C LEU A 176 17.07 12.23 28.10
N GLY A 177 18.04 12.06 29.00
CA GLY A 177 18.08 10.91 29.91
C GLY A 177 16.82 10.75 30.77
N SER A 178 16.41 11.78 31.51
CA SER A 178 15.19 11.72 32.34
C SER A 178 13.91 11.92 31.54
N ALA A 179 13.98 12.59 30.40
CA ALA A 179 12.80 12.87 29.56
C ALA A 179 12.35 11.64 28.76
N VAL A 180 13.26 10.71 28.43
CA VAL A 180 12.98 9.52 27.62
C VAL A 180 12.38 8.38 28.45
N SER A 181 12.61 8.32 29.77
CA SER A 181 12.15 7.18 30.60
C SER A 181 10.63 7.01 30.63
N ASP A 182 9.88 8.06 30.31
CA ASP A 182 8.42 8.07 30.24
C ASP A 182 7.89 8.23 28.80
N ALA A 183 8.78 8.21 27.79
CA ALA A 183 8.41 8.33 26.38
C ALA A 183 8.28 6.95 25.73
N SER A 184 7.19 6.73 24.99
CA SER A 184 6.99 5.54 24.15
C SER A 184 7.72 5.66 22.80
N ILE A 185 7.88 6.88 22.30
CA ILE A 185 8.57 7.18 21.04
C ILE A 185 9.44 8.43 21.26
N LEU A 186 10.70 8.36 20.83
CA LEU A 186 11.61 9.50 20.78
C LEU A 186 11.83 9.91 19.32
N VAL A 187 11.61 11.18 19.02
CA VAL A 187 11.88 11.80 17.71
C VAL A 187 12.92 12.89 17.90
N VAL A 188 14.02 12.83 17.15
CA VAL A 188 15.08 13.85 17.17
C VAL A 188 15.25 14.43 15.78
N GLY A 189 14.97 15.72 15.62
CA GLY A 189 15.24 16.48 14.39
C GLY A 189 16.62 17.14 14.45
N LEU A 190 17.44 16.94 13.43
CA LEU A 190 18.72 17.64 13.29
C LEU A 190 18.54 18.75 12.23
N GLN A 191 18.83 19.99 12.61
CA GLN A 191 18.73 21.12 11.67
C GLN A 191 20.04 21.26 10.87
N GLU A 192 19.98 21.15 9.55
CA GLU A 192 21.11 21.51 8.68
C GLU A 192 21.36 23.02 8.73
N VAL A 193 22.63 23.41 8.82
CA VAL A 193 23.07 24.80 8.71
C VAL A 193 23.74 24.94 7.35
N GLU A 194 23.38 25.96 6.55
CA GLU A 194 24.13 26.31 5.35
C GLU A 194 25.58 26.61 5.73
N MET A 195 26.50 25.72 5.36
CA MET A 195 27.91 25.81 5.73
C MET A 195 28.65 26.78 4.82
N GLY A 196 28.53 28.08 5.08
CA GLY A 196 29.42 29.08 4.49
C GLY A 196 30.87 28.92 4.98
N ALA A 197 31.86 29.28 4.16
CA ALA A 197 33.29 29.12 4.47
C ALA A 197 33.73 29.71 5.83
N GLY A 198 33.07 30.77 6.30
CA GLY A 198 33.32 31.39 7.61
C GLY A 198 32.91 30.52 8.82
N PHE A 199 31.90 29.65 8.67
CA PHE A 199 31.44 28.76 9.74
C PHE A 199 32.43 27.60 9.96
N LEU A 200 32.96 27.04 8.87
CA LEU A 200 34.02 26.01 8.90
C LEU A 200 35.29 26.52 9.58
N ALA A 201 35.73 27.74 9.24
CA ALA A 201 36.91 28.35 9.84
C ALA A 201 36.77 28.58 11.36
N MET A 202 35.60 29.04 11.82
CA MET A 202 35.33 29.21 13.26
C MET A 202 35.20 27.87 14.01
N SER A 203 34.65 26.83 13.38
CA SER A 203 34.56 25.50 14.00
C SER A 203 35.95 24.89 14.20
N ALA A 204 36.81 24.95 13.20
CA ALA A 204 38.20 24.46 13.29
C ALA A 204 39.02 25.24 14.35
N ALA A 205 38.83 26.55 14.46
CA ALA A 205 39.48 27.37 15.49
C ALA A 205 39.02 26.99 16.92
N LYS A 206 37.72 26.71 17.13
CA LYS A 206 37.18 26.25 18.41
C LYS A 206 37.70 24.87 18.82
N GLU A 207 37.92 23.97 17.86
CA GLU A 207 38.45 22.63 18.11
C GLU A 207 39.93 22.70 18.55
N ASN A 208 40.74 23.53 17.88
CA ASN A 208 42.15 23.75 18.23
C ASN A 208 42.33 24.40 19.62
N MET A 209 41.43 25.30 20.04
CA MET A 209 41.46 25.88 21.39
C MET A 209 41.08 24.88 22.50
N ARG A 210 40.33 23.81 22.19
CA ARG A 210 40.04 22.75 23.17
C ARG A 210 41.27 21.88 23.44
N PHE A 211 42.12 21.64 22.45
CA PHE A 211 43.38 20.91 22.64
C PHE A 211 44.41 21.68 23.48
N HIS A 212 44.44 23.02 23.42
CA HIS A 212 45.34 23.85 24.24
C HIS A 212 44.95 24.00 25.72
N LYS A 213 43.72 23.62 26.11
CA LYS A 213 43.26 23.64 27.51
C LYS A 213 43.44 22.30 28.23
N LEU A 214 43.96 21.28 27.55
CA LEU A 214 44.19 19.93 28.07
C LEU A 214 45.68 19.56 28.19
N SER A 215 46.59 20.54 28.07
CA SER A 215 48.04 20.39 28.31
C SER A 215 48.46 21.04 29.62
#